data_AF-A0A527XNI6-F1
#
_entry.id   AF-A0A527XNI6-F1
#
_cell.length_a   1.000
_cell.length_b   1.000
_cell.length_c   1.000
_cell.angle_alpha   90.00
_cell.angle_beta   90.00
_cell.angle_gamma   90.00
#
_symmetry.space_group_name_H-M   'P 1'
#
loop_
_entity.id
_entity.type
_entity.pdbx_description
1 polymer ?
#
loop_
_entity_poly.entity_id
_entity_poly.type
_entity_poly.pdbx_seq_one_letter_code
_entity_poly.pdbx_strand_id
1 'polypeptide(L)'
;FLLWLMSELFEELPEVGDLDRPKLVFFFDEAHLLFEDAPKVLIDRVEQVVRLIRSKGVGVYFVTQNPLDIPEKVLAQLGNRVQHALRAYTPREQQAV
;
A
#
# COMPACT_ATOMS: atom_id res chain seq x y z
N PHE A 1 -3.47 15.20 1.55
CA PHE A 1 -2.05 15.53 1.31
C PHE A 1 -1.28 14.37 0.69
N LEU A 2 -1.23 13.20 1.32
CA LEU A 2 -0.43 12.06 0.87
C LEU A 2 -0.72 11.57 -0.56
N LEU A 3 -2.00 11.35 -0.88
CA LEU A 3 -2.38 10.90 -2.22
C LEU A 3 -2.12 11.94 -3.30
N TRP A 4 -2.14 13.22 -2.93
CA TRP A 4 -1.70 14.29 -3.83
C TRP A 4 -0.20 14.17 -4.09
N LEU A 5 0.62 14.04 -3.05
CA LEU A 5 2.07 13.84 -3.20
C LEU A 5 2.40 12.64 -4.08
N MET A 6 1.74 11.49 -3.88
CA MET A 6 2.00 10.32 -4.72
C MET A 6 1.49 10.50 -6.16
N SER A 7 0.42 11.27 -6.38
CA SER A 7 -0.03 11.62 -7.74
C SER A 7 0.99 12.52 -8.43
N GLU A 8 1.47 13.55 -7.75
CA GLU A 8 2.50 14.47 -8.26
C GLU A 8 3.80 13.72 -8.57
N LEU A 9 4.25 12.82 -7.69
CA LEU A 9 5.43 12.00 -7.95
C LEU A 9 5.22 11.11 -9.19
N PHE A 10 4.03 10.59 -9.42
CA PHE A 10 3.74 9.83 -10.62
C PHE A 10 3.82 10.71 -11.89
N GLU A 11 3.30 11.93 -11.82
CA GLU A 11 3.28 12.87 -12.94
C GLU A 11 4.68 13.41 -13.27
N GLU A 12 5.47 13.77 -12.26
CA GLU A 12 6.75 14.46 -12.42
C GLU A 12 7.96 13.51 -12.57
N LEU A 13 7.91 12.31 -11.98
CA LEU A 13 9.06 11.40 -12.07
C LEU A 13 9.18 10.80 -13.48
N PRO A 14 10.41 10.62 -14.01
CA PRO A 14 10.61 9.90 -15.25
C PRO A 14 10.30 8.41 -15.07
N GLU A 15 9.89 7.75 -16.15
CA GLU A 15 9.83 6.28 -16.17
C GLU A 15 11.25 5.71 -16.18
N VAL A 16 11.50 4.72 -15.34
CA VAL A 16 12.84 4.14 -15.14
C VAL A 16 12.90 2.64 -15.45
N GLY A 17 11.78 2.04 -15.85
CA GLY A 17 11.69 0.62 -16.17
C GLY A 17 11.76 -0.29 -14.93
N ASP A 18 12.21 -1.53 -15.13
CA ASP A 18 12.31 -2.55 -14.08
C ASP A 18 13.71 -2.53 -13.47
N LEU A 19 13.89 -1.67 -12.47
CA LEU A 19 15.13 -1.59 -11.70
C LEU A 19 15.20 -2.74 -10.68
N ASP A 20 16.39 -3.29 -10.44
CA ASP A 20 16.62 -4.32 -9.41
C ASP A 20 16.20 -3.87 -8.00
N ARG A 21 16.19 -2.55 -7.75
CA ARG A 21 15.75 -1.95 -6.49
C ARG A 21 15.04 -0.62 -6.73
N PRO A 22 14.03 -0.27 -5.91
CA PRO A 22 13.43 1.05 -5.96
C PRO A 22 14.45 2.13 -5.58
N LYS A 23 14.35 3.31 -6.21
CA LYS A 23 15.13 4.51 -5.88
C LYS A 23 14.61 5.21 -4.63
N LEU A 24 13.32 5.06 -4.34
CA LEU A 24 12.63 5.65 -3.20
C LEU A 24 11.58 4.67 -2.68
N VAL A 25 11.36 4.63 -1.37
CA VAL A 25 10.33 3.79 -0.76
C VAL A 25 9.51 4.61 0.23
N PHE A 26 8.19 4.56 0.11
CA PHE A 26 7.27 5.07 1.11
C PHE A 26 6.79 3.95 2.02
N PHE A 27 6.85 4.20 3.32
CA PHE A 27 6.24 3.37 4.34
C PHE A 27 5.04 4.14 4.93
N PHE A 28 3.86 3.56 4.79
CA PHE A 28 2.63 4.06 5.39
C PHE A 28 2.33 3.26 6.64
N ASP A 29 2.81 3.78 7.76
CA ASP A 29 2.50 3.24 9.08
C ASP A 29 1.07 3.56 9.48
N GLU A 30 0.48 2.66 10.28
CA GLU A 30 -0.94 2.69 10.64
C GLU A 30 -1.86 2.86 9.42
N ALA A 31 -1.61 2.05 8.38
CA ALA A 31 -2.29 2.16 7.09
C ALA A 31 -3.82 2.05 7.18
N HIS A 32 -4.37 1.49 8.25
CA HIS A 32 -5.80 1.46 8.52
C HIS A 32 -6.43 2.87 8.51
N LEU A 33 -5.72 3.90 9.00
CA LEU A 33 -6.18 5.29 9.00
C LEU A 33 -6.37 5.88 7.60
N LEU A 34 -5.74 5.30 6.58
CA LEU A 34 -5.91 5.73 5.19
C LEU A 34 -7.21 5.20 4.59
N PHE A 35 -7.74 4.09 5.12
CA PHE A 35 -8.84 3.32 4.53
C PHE A 35 -10.10 3.29 5.40
N GLU A 36 -10.00 3.60 6.69
CA GLU A 36 -11.13 3.71 7.61
C GLU A 36 -12.12 4.76 7.10
N ASP A 37 -13.37 4.33 6.87
CA ASP A 37 -14.46 5.13 6.29
C ASP A 37 -14.10 5.89 4.99
N ALA A 38 -13.05 5.43 4.30
CA ALA A 38 -12.60 6.07 3.07
C ALA A 38 -13.66 5.90 1.98
N PRO A 39 -14.05 6.99 1.29
CA PRO A 39 -15.00 6.87 0.20
C PRO A 39 -14.39 6.05 -0.93
N LYS A 40 -15.22 5.27 -1.64
CA LYS A 40 -14.78 4.37 -2.72
C LYS A 40 -13.83 5.05 -3.72
N VAL A 41 -14.08 6.32 -4.06
CA VAL A 41 -13.24 7.10 -4.97
C VAL A 41 -11.80 7.25 -4.48
N LEU A 42 -11.60 7.33 -3.15
CA LEU A 42 -10.27 7.43 -2.54
C LEU A 42 -9.52 6.10 -2.69
N ILE A 43 -10.21 5.00 -2.41
CA ILE A 43 -9.66 3.65 -2.52
C ILE A 43 -9.25 3.36 -3.97
N ASP A 44 -10.13 3.64 -4.93
CA ASP A 44 -9.84 3.45 -6.35
C ASP A 44 -8.65 4.32 -6.82
N ARG A 45 -8.49 5.53 -6.26
CA ARG A 45 -7.31 6.38 -6.54
C ARG A 45 -6.03 5.84 -5.93
N VAL A 46 -6.07 5.34 -4.69
CA VAL A 46 -4.92 4.69 -4.04
C VAL A 46 -4.47 3.49 -4.87
N GLU A 47 -5.41 2.64 -5.27
CA GLU A 47 -5.15 1.48 -6.13
C GLU A 47 -4.43 1.89 -7.43
N GLN A 48 -4.94 2.92 -8.11
CA GLN A 48 -4.33 3.41 -9.35
C GLN A 48 -2.91 3.91 -9.13
N VAL A 49 -2.67 4.70 -8.09
CA VAL A 49 -1.35 5.25 -7.78
C VAL A 49 -0.37 4.13 -7.42
N VAL A 50 -0.74 3.20 -6.54
CA VAL A 50 0.12 2.06 -6.15
C VAL A 50 0.51 1.22 -7.35
N ARG A 51 -0.43 0.98 -8.27
CA ARG A 51 -0.16 0.25 -9.52
C ARG A 51 0.86 0.96 -10.42
N LEU A 52 0.74 2.29 -10.56
CA LEU A 52 1.52 3.07 -11.52
C LEU A 52 2.89 3.48 -10.99
N ILE A 53 3.03 3.75 -9.69
CA ILE A 53 4.27 4.32 -9.13
C ILE A 53 5.47 3.36 -9.24
N ARG A 54 5.23 2.05 -9.42
CA ARG A 54 6.29 1.05 -9.61
C ARG A 54 7.17 1.37 -10.83
N SER A 55 6.61 1.80 -11.95
CA SER A 55 7.39 2.11 -13.17
C SER A 55 8.28 3.36 -13.02
N LYS A 56 8.03 4.18 -12.00
CA LYS A 56 8.83 5.34 -11.60
C LYS A 56 9.97 4.98 -10.66
N GLY A 57 10.12 3.69 -10.32
CA GLY A 57 11.14 3.21 -9.40
C GLY A 57 10.86 3.58 -7.94
N VAL A 58 9.58 3.78 -7.58
CA VAL A 58 9.16 4.04 -6.21
C VAL A 58 8.45 2.81 -5.65
N GLY A 59 8.86 2.37 -4.47
CA GLY A 59 8.17 1.32 -3.71
C GLY A 59 7.17 1.90 -2.71
N VAL A 60 6.12 1.15 -2.42
CA VAL A 60 5.12 1.48 -1.40
C VAL A 60 4.93 0.27 -0.50
N TYR A 61 5.01 0.51 0.81
CA TYR A 61 4.71 -0.47 1.85
C TYR A 61 3.61 0.09 2.74
N PHE A 62 2.54 -0.67 2.91
CA PHE A 62 1.53 -0.40 3.93
C PHE A 62 1.85 -1.27 5.14
N VAL A 63 1.97 -0.64 6.29
CA VAL A 63 2.25 -1.29 7.57
C VAL A 63 0.98 -1.17 8.41
N THR A 64 0.46 -2.30 8.84
CA THR A 64 -0.74 -2.38 9.68
C THR A 64 -0.64 -3.58 10.61
N GLN A 65 -1.44 -3.54 11.69
CA GLN A 65 -1.55 -4.63 12.65
C GLN A 65 -2.46 -5.76 12.13
N ASN A 66 -3.48 -5.43 11.33
CA ASN A 66 -4.41 -6.39 10.76
C ASN A 66 -4.43 -6.26 9.22
N PRO A 67 -4.13 -7.33 8.46
CA PRO A 67 -4.15 -7.28 7.00
C PRO A 67 -5.52 -6.90 6.43
N LEU A 68 -6.62 -7.14 7.18
CA LEU A 68 -7.99 -6.79 6.76
C LEU A 68 -8.23 -5.27 6.71
N ASP A 69 -7.34 -4.46 7.26
CA ASP A 69 -7.46 -3.00 7.22
C ASP A 69 -7.13 -2.42 5.84
N ILE A 70 -6.48 -3.20 4.97
CA ILE A 70 -6.13 -2.78 3.61
C ILE A 70 -7.18 -3.35 2.65
N PRO A 71 -7.83 -2.52 1.82
CA PRO A 71 -8.80 -2.99 0.84
C PRO A 71 -8.19 -4.02 -0.12
N GLU A 72 -8.95 -5.08 -0.43
CA GLU A 72 -8.51 -6.20 -1.26
C GLU A 72 -7.94 -5.76 -2.61
N LYS A 73 -8.56 -4.75 -3.24
CA LYS A 73 -8.07 -4.18 -4.51
C LYS A 73 -6.66 -3.60 -4.41
N VAL A 74 -6.34 -2.95 -3.28
CA VAL A 74 -5.01 -2.38 -3.02
C VAL A 74 -4.04 -3.50 -2.67
N LEU A 75 -4.44 -4.44 -1.81
CA LEU A 75 -3.64 -5.63 -1.46
C LEU A 75 -3.24 -6.46 -2.69
N ALA A 76 -4.10 -6.52 -3.71
CA ALA A 76 -3.82 -7.22 -4.96
C ALA A 76 -2.70 -6.58 -5.80
N GLN A 77 -2.42 -5.28 -5.60
CA GLN A 77 -1.31 -4.58 -6.27
C GLN A 77 0.03 -4.73 -5.52
N LEU A 78 0.02 -5.23 -4.29
CA LEU A 78 1.21 -5.38 -3.46
C LEU A 78 1.85 -6.75 -3.68
N GLY A 79 3.01 -6.76 -4.34
CA GLY A 79 3.72 -8.00 -4.66
C GLY A 79 4.48 -8.63 -3.47
N ASN A 80 4.92 -7.82 -2.51
CA ASN A 80 5.66 -8.29 -1.33
C ASN A 80 4.78 -8.25 -0.08
N ARG A 81 4.86 -9.31 0.74
CA ARG A 81 4.19 -9.39 2.03
C ARG A 81 5.18 -9.84 3.10
N VAL A 82 5.21 -9.11 4.20
CA VAL A 82 6.00 -9.44 5.39
C VAL A 82 5.04 -9.52 6.55
N GLN A 83 4.91 -10.71 7.13
CA GLN A 83 4.03 -10.95 8.26
C GLN A 83 4.90 -11.25 9.48
N HIS A 84 4.88 -10.34 10.44
CA HIS A 84 5.46 -10.59 11.75
C HIS A 84 4.58 -11.58 12.52
N ALA A 85 5.13 -12.20 13.57
CA ALA A 85 4.41 -13.20 14.36
C ALA A 85 3.06 -12.65 14.85
N LEU A 86 1.97 -13.16 14.28
CA LEU A 86 0.63 -12.81 14.72
C LEU A 86 0.37 -13.52 16.05
N ARG A 87 0.25 -12.74 17.11
CA ARG A 87 -0.19 -13.24 18.40
C ARG A 87 -1.72 -13.27 18.38
N ALA A 88 -2.28 -14.30 17.78
CA ALA A 88 -3.72 -14.53 17.79
C ALA A 88 -4.14 -15.01 19.17
N TYR A 89 -4.68 -14.11 19.98
CA TYR A 89 -5.26 -14.42 21.30
C TYR A 89 -6.75 -14.76 21.19
N THR A 90 -7.40 -14.49 20.05
CA THR A 90 -8.81 -14.80 19.81
C THR A 90 -9.05 -15.70 18.58
N PRO A 91 -10.14 -16.49 18.55
CA PRO A 91 -10.46 -17.35 17.41
C PRO A 91 -10.65 -16.61 16.07
N ARG A 92 -11.05 -15.33 16.12
CA ARG A 92 -11.22 -14.49 14.93
C ARG A 92 -9.87 -14.05 14.35
N GLU A 93 -8.89 -13.79 15.22
CA GLU A 93 -7.51 -13.51 14.80
C GLU A 93 -6.84 -14.73 14.18
N GLN A 94 -7.16 -15.95 14.64
CA GLN A 94 -6.63 -17.19 14.04
C GLN A 94 -7.10 -17.44 12.59
N GLN A 95 -8.29 -16.96 12.21
CA GLN A 95 -8.82 -17.10 10.84
C GLN A 95 -8.24 -16.07 9.87
N ALA A 96 -7.66 -14.98 10.39
CA ALA A 96 -7.05 -13.91 9.61
C ALA A 96 -5.53 -14.09 9.43
N VAL A 97 -4.95 -15.14 10.02
CA VAL A 97 -3.54 -15.56 9.90
C VAL A 97 -3.33 -16.42 8.67
#